data_AF-A0AAD6ILG1-F1
#
_entry.id   AF-A0AAD6ILG1-F1
#
_cell.length_a   1.000
_cell.length_b   1.000
_cell.length_c   1.000
_cell.angle_alpha   90.00
_cell.angle_beta   90.00
_cell.angle_gamma   90.00
#
_symmetry.space_group_name_H-M   'P 1'
#
loop_
_entity.id
_entity.type
_entity.pdbx_description
1 polymer ?
#
loop_
_entity_poly.entity_id
_entity_poly.type
_entity_poly.pdbx_seq_one_letter_code
_entity_poly.pdbx_strand_id
1 'polypeptide(L)'
;MRTQLAEFIMLPPLQPEYDTNGDLARQVYFNAALMNERSGLTNDNGELEAQQSVVRIVLFPLVVKKGNDVGEGDDEVVVCPAQVLIARPGKDKRVSRMTSGDRMSIDATKSVHSMAPSSMMDVSNMI
;
A
#
# COMPACT_ATOMS: atom_id res chain seq x y z
N MET A 1 -7.42 14.27 36.84
CA MET A 1 -8.19 13.22 36.15
C MET A 1 -7.43 12.81 34.90
N ARG A 2 -7.54 11.55 34.45
CA ARG A 2 -6.96 11.09 33.17
C ARG A 2 -8.03 11.32 32.10
N THR A 3 -7.73 12.11 31.08
CA THR A 3 -8.62 12.28 29.91
C THR A 3 -8.48 11.07 29.00
N GLN A 4 -9.57 10.62 28.38
CA GLN A 4 -9.47 9.64 27.29
C GLN A 4 -8.78 10.32 26.10
N LEU A 5 -7.93 9.59 25.40
CA LEU A 5 -7.33 10.09 24.16
C LEU A 5 -8.31 9.86 23.01
N ALA A 6 -8.18 10.65 21.94
CA ALA A 6 -8.94 10.45 20.71
C ALA A 6 -8.77 9.00 20.19
N GLU A 7 -9.86 8.43 19.66
CA GLU A 7 -9.87 7.06 19.15
C GLU A 7 -9.51 7.06 17.66
N PHE A 8 -8.56 6.20 17.26
CA PHE A 8 -8.22 6.01 15.86
C PHE A 8 -8.82 4.69 15.38
N ILE A 9 -9.74 4.79 14.43
CA ILE A 9 -10.51 3.65 13.93
C ILE A 9 -10.10 3.38 12.49
N MET A 10 -9.75 2.12 12.22
CA MET A 10 -9.61 1.62 10.87
C MET A 10 -10.94 1.02 10.44
N LEU A 11 -11.60 1.67 9.48
CA LEU A 11 -12.85 1.16 8.96
C LEU A 11 -12.56 -0.03 8.02
N PRO A 12 -13.36 -1.11 8.09
CA PRO A 12 -13.28 -2.18 7.11
C PRO A 12 -13.37 -1.60 5.70
N PRO A 13 -12.46 -1.96 4.78
CA PRO A 13 -12.44 -1.37 3.45
C PRO A 13 -13.70 -1.75 2.68
N LEU A 14 -14.33 -0.78 2.03
CA LEU A 14 -15.38 -1.02 1.06
C LEU A 14 -14.75 -1.67 -0.18
N GLN A 15 -14.75 -3.01 -0.21
CA GLN A 15 -14.20 -3.75 -1.34
C GLN A 15 -15.26 -3.89 -2.44
N PRO A 16 -14.87 -3.72 -3.71
CA PRO A 16 -15.71 -4.13 -4.83
C PRO A 16 -15.88 -5.65 -4.80
N GLU A 17 -17.07 -6.12 -5.13
CA GLU A 17 -17.38 -7.55 -5.19
C GLU A 17 -17.46 -7.97 -6.64
N TYR A 18 -16.89 -9.14 -6.96
CA TYR A 18 -16.92 -9.73 -8.29
C TYR A 18 -17.80 -10.97 -8.29
N ASP A 19 -18.59 -11.15 -9.35
CA ASP A 19 -19.40 -12.35 -9.55
C ASP A 19 -18.53 -13.54 -10.02
N THR A 20 -19.17 -14.70 -10.25
CA THR A 20 -18.49 -15.90 -10.75
C THR A 20 -17.92 -15.77 -12.17
N ASN A 21 -18.35 -14.74 -12.93
CA ASN A 21 -17.88 -14.45 -14.27
C ASN A 21 -16.69 -13.47 -14.25
N GLY A 22 -16.36 -12.91 -13.09
CA GLY A 22 -15.35 -11.88 -12.93
C GLY A 22 -15.86 -10.47 -13.26
N ASP A 23 -17.18 -10.28 -13.36
CA ASP A 23 -17.82 -8.98 -13.53
C ASP A 23 -18.07 -8.33 -12.17
N LEU A 24 -18.06 -7.00 -12.12
CA LEU A 24 -18.23 -6.25 -10.88
C LEU A 24 -19.70 -6.33 -10.40
N ALA A 25 -19.96 -7.16 -9.38
CA ALA A 25 -21.27 -7.32 -8.74
C ALA A 25 -21.63 -6.13 -7.84
N ARG A 26 -20.64 -5.55 -7.15
CA ARG A 26 -20.81 -4.33 -6.33
C ARG A 26 -19.75 -3.30 -6.65
N GLN A 27 -20.19 -2.15 -7.16
CA GLN A 27 -19.31 -1.03 -7.50
C GLN A 27 -19.08 -0.13 -6.29
N VAL A 28 -17.82 0.28 -6.12
CA VAL A 28 -17.41 1.33 -5.18
C VAL A 28 -16.81 2.44 -6.01
N TYR A 29 -17.41 3.62 -5.97
CA TYR A 29 -16.89 4.79 -6.68
C TYR A 29 -15.75 5.43 -5.91
N PHE A 30 -14.79 5.95 -6.66
CA PHE A 30 -13.70 6.72 -6.10
C PHE A 30 -14.21 8.04 -5.54
N ASN A 31 -13.74 8.40 -4.35
CA ASN A 31 -14.01 9.65 -3.68
C ASN A 31 -12.68 10.28 -3.29
N ALA A 32 -12.39 11.49 -3.78
CA ALA A 32 -11.09 12.12 -3.62
C ALA A 32 -10.82 12.59 -2.17
N ALA A 33 -11.88 12.79 -1.37
CA ALA A 33 -11.75 13.14 0.03
C ALA A 33 -11.41 11.94 0.93
N LEU A 34 -11.81 10.73 0.53
CA LEU A 34 -11.64 9.51 1.32
C LEU A 34 -10.56 8.57 0.78
N MET A 35 -10.17 8.72 -0.49
CA MET A 35 -9.34 7.76 -1.20
C MET A 35 -8.22 8.43 -2.00
N ASN A 36 -7.12 7.70 -2.18
CA ASN A 36 -5.99 8.10 -2.98
C ASN A 36 -5.61 6.98 -3.97
N GLU A 37 -5.43 7.34 -5.24
CA GLU A 37 -5.01 6.39 -6.27
C GLU A 37 -3.49 6.22 -6.22
N ARG A 38 -3.01 4.97 -6.13
CA ARG A 38 -1.57 4.69 -5.94
C ARG A 38 -0.94 3.88 -7.09
N SER A 39 -1.56 3.84 -8.27
CA SER A 39 -0.93 3.18 -9.43
C SER A 39 0.21 4.00 -10.04
N GLY A 40 0.27 5.30 -9.73
CA GLY A 40 1.24 6.23 -10.34
C GLY A 40 0.95 6.56 -11.80
N LEU A 41 -0.27 6.24 -12.28
CA LEU A 41 -0.71 6.51 -13.65
C LEU A 41 -1.56 7.78 -13.78
N THR A 42 -2.18 8.20 -12.69
CA THR A 42 -2.96 9.43 -12.59
C THR A 42 -2.41 10.22 -11.42
N ASN A 43 -2.18 11.52 -11.62
CA ASN A 43 -1.66 12.40 -10.57
C ASN A 43 -2.75 13.27 -9.93
N ASP A 44 -3.96 13.29 -10.50
CA ASP A 44 -5.09 14.08 -9.99
C ASP A 44 -6.25 13.17 -9.55
N ASN A 45 -6.57 13.22 -8.26
CA ASN A 45 -7.68 12.49 -7.67
C ASN A 45 -9.03 13.12 -8.02
N GLY A 46 -9.09 14.44 -8.27
CA GLY A 46 -10.32 15.14 -8.62
C GLY A 46 -10.89 14.68 -9.96
N GLU A 47 -10.02 14.41 -10.94
CA GLU A 47 -10.43 13.85 -12.23
C GLU A 47 -11.07 12.47 -12.09
N LEU A 48 -10.53 11.62 -11.21
CA LEU A 48 -11.04 10.27 -10.99
C LEU A 48 -12.42 10.28 -10.35
N GLU A 49 -12.65 11.21 -9.41
CA GLU A 49 -13.97 11.43 -8.80
C GLU A 49 -14.97 11.99 -9.81
N ALA A 50 -14.58 13.00 -10.59
CA ALA A 50 -15.41 13.59 -11.63
C ALA A 50 -15.84 12.58 -12.72
N GLN A 51 -14.96 11.62 -13.03
CA GLN A 51 -15.23 10.52 -13.97
C GLN A 51 -16.04 9.37 -13.37
N GLN A 52 -16.42 9.45 -12.09
CA GLN A 52 -17.04 8.35 -11.33
C GLN A 52 -16.25 7.04 -11.49
N SER A 53 -14.93 7.13 -11.36
CA SER A 53 -14.03 6.00 -11.51
C SER A 53 -14.36 4.89 -10.51
N VAL A 54 -14.39 3.65 -10.96
CA VAL A 54 -14.69 2.50 -10.09
C VAL A 54 -13.40 1.99 -9.44
N VAL A 55 -13.43 1.78 -8.13
CA VAL A 55 -12.33 1.15 -7.39
C VAL A 55 -12.26 -0.33 -7.73
N ARG A 56 -11.06 -0.82 -8.05
CA ARG A 56 -10.76 -2.22 -8.35
C ARG A 56 -10.25 -2.96 -7.12
N ILE A 57 -9.30 -2.38 -6.40
CA ILE A 57 -8.68 -2.98 -5.21
C ILE A 57 -8.40 -1.88 -4.19
N VAL A 58 -8.67 -2.16 -2.92
CA VAL A 58 -8.21 -1.36 -1.78
C VAL A 58 -6.92 -1.99 -1.25
N LEU A 59 -5.82 -1.21 -1.25
CA LEU A 59 -4.50 -1.63 -0.77
C LEU A 59 -4.34 -1.39 0.73
N PHE A 60 -4.81 -0.24 1.21
CA PHE A 60 -4.76 0.15 2.62
C PHE A 60 -6.09 0.78 3.05
N PRO A 61 -6.57 0.50 4.28
CA PRO A 61 -7.86 0.99 4.76
C PRO A 61 -7.84 2.51 5.05
N LEU A 62 -9.03 3.09 5.14
CA LEU A 62 -9.24 4.45 5.64
C LEU A 62 -9.02 4.48 7.16
N VAL A 63 -8.29 5.48 7.64
CA VAL A 63 -8.10 5.73 9.07
C VAL A 63 -8.80 7.03 9.45
N VAL A 64 -9.69 6.94 10.43
CA VAL A 64 -10.47 8.07 10.96
C VAL A 64 -10.06 8.29 12.42
N LYS A 65 -9.85 9.54 12.81
CA LYS A 65 -9.75 9.97 14.21
C LYS A 65 -11.13 10.41 14.65
N LYS A 66 -11.64 9.77 15.70
CA LYS A 66 -12.89 10.12 16.36
C LYS A 66 -12.62 10.87 17.66
N GLY A 67 -13.29 12.01 17.83
CA GLY A 67 -13.21 12.84 19.02
C GLY A 67 -11.95 13.72 19.09
N ASN A 68 -11.99 14.69 20.00
CA ASN A 68 -10.89 15.62 20.24
C ASN A 68 -9.79 15.00 21.12
N ASP A 69 -8.68 15.72 21.35
CA ASP A 69 -7.54 15.21 22.14
C ASP A 69 -7.86 14.98 23.63
N VAL A 70 -9.04 15.38 24.06
CA VAL A 70 -9.58 15.20 25.42
C VAL A 70 -10.55 14.00 25.47
N GLY A 71 -10.83 13.37 24.32
CA GLY A 71 -11.75 12.24 24.18
C GLY A 71 -13.22 12.65 24.16
N GLU A 72 -13.51 13.94 23.93
CA GLU A 72 -14.87 14.47 23.87
C GLU A 72 -15.29 14.72 22.41
N GLY A 73 -16.58 14.50 22.12
CA GLY A 73 -17.18 14.71 20.81
C GLY A 73 -17.17 13.46 19.92
N ASP A 74 -18.09 13.45 18.95
CA ASP A 74 -18.24 12.38 17.95
C ASP A 74 -17.68 12.78 16.57
N ASP A 75 -16.91 13.87 16.51
CA ASP A 75 -16.36 14.38 15.26
C ASP A 75 -15.36 13.39 14.66
N GLU A 76 -15.55 13.09 13.37
CA GLU A 76 -14.73 12.15 12.61
C GLU A 76 -13.88 12.89 11.58
N VAL A 77 -12.56 12.78 11.71
CA VAL A 77 -11.60 13.39 10.79
C VAL A 77 -10.79 12.30 10.10
N VAL A 78 -10.72 12.34 8.78
CA VAL A 78 -9.84 11.45 8.01
C VAL A 78 -8.38 11.80 8.30
N VAL A 79 -7.65 10.84 8.85
CA VAL A 79 -6.22 10.98 9.17
C VAL A 79 -5.38 10.44 8.02
N CYS A 80 -5.77 9.28 7.49
CA CYS A 80 -5.11 8.65 6.35
C CYS A 80 -6.16 8.18 5.34
N PRO A 81 -6.21 8.78 4.14
CA PRO A 81 -7.09 8.32 3.07
C PRO A 81 -6.77 6.87 2.66
N ALA A 82 -7.80 6.13 2.30
CA ALA A 82 -7.66 4.77 1.80
C ALA A 82 -6.80 4.77 0.52
N GLN A 83 -5.87 3.82 0.39
CA GLN A 83 -5.05 3.70 -0.80
C GLN A 83 -5.69 2.68 -1.73
N VAL A 84 -6.00 3.08 -2.96
CA VAL A 84 -6.79 2.27 -3.89
C VAL A 84 -6.18 2.22 -5.29
N LEU A 85 -6.61 1.23 -6.06
CA LEU A 85 -6.37 1.12 -7.50
C LEU A 85 -7.69 1.21 -8.24
N ILE A 86 -7.72 1.97 -9.32
CA ILE A 86 -8.92 2.16 -10.15
C ILE A 86 -9.04 1.11 -11.26
N ALA A 87 -10.26 0.68 -11.54
CA ALA A 87 -10.61 -0.16 -12.67
C ALA A 87 -10.46 0.63 -13.97
N ARG A 88 -9.73 0.08 -14.94
CA ARG A 88 -9.52 0.72 -16.23
C ARG A 88 -9.92 -0.23 -17.35
N PRO A 89 -10.86 0.17 -18.23
CA PRO A 89 -11.29 -0.68 -19.33
C PRO A 89 -10.08 -0.99 -20.23
N GLY A 90 -9.77 -2.28 -20.40
CA GLY A 90 -8.71 -2.77 -21.30
C GLY A 90 -7.43 -3.28 -20.66
N LYS A 91 -7.25 -3.18 -19.33
CA LYS A 91 -6.06 -3.74 -18.64
C LYS A 91 -6.27 -5.12 -18.00
N ASP A 92 -7.50 -5.63 -17.95
CA ASP A 92 -7.82 -6.88 -17.24
C ASP A 92 -7.28 -8.14 -17.92
N LYS A 93 -6.80 -8.06 -19.17
CA LYS A 93 -6.18 -9.20 -19.89
C LYS A 93 -4.72 -9.50 -19.50
N ARG A 94 -4.13 -8.85 -18.50
CA ARG A 94 -2.71 -9.07 -18.11
C ARG A 94 -2.50 -9.78 -16.78
N VAL A 95 -3.54 -10.36 -16.17
CA VAL A 95 -3.35 -11.22 -14.99
C VAL A 95 -3.30 -12.70 -15.42
N SER A 96 -2.18 -13.10 -16.04
CA SER A 96 -1.63 -14.47 -16.04
C SER A 96 -0.59 -14.64 -17.16
N ARG A 97 0.51 -13.90 -17.09
CA ARG A 97 1.80 -14.47 -17.45
C ARG A 97 2.75 -14.13 -16.33
N MET A 98 2.64 -14.91 -15.26
CA MET A 98 3.79 -15.23 -14.43
C MET A 98 4.80 -15.89 -15.38
N THR A 99 5.61 -15.09 -16.07
CA THR A 99 6.91 -15.58 -16.49
C THR A 99 7.72 -15.65 -15.21
N SER A 100 7.66 -16.80 -14.55
CA SER A 100 8.81 -17.33 -13.80
C SER A 100 9.95 -17.43 -14.81
N GLY A 101 10.57 -16.30 -15.10
CA GLY A 101 11.65 -16.15 -16.05
C GLY A 101 12.91 -15.86 -15.26
N ASP A 102 13.68 -16.91 -14.99
CA ASP A 102 15.13 -16.91 -15.10
C ASP A 102 15.85 -15.61 -14.71
N ARG A 103 15.87 -15.32 -13.40
CA ARG A 103 16.81 -14.36 -12.84
C ARG A 103 17.55 -14.99 -11.67
N MET A 104 18.32 -16.04 -11.93
CA MET A 104 19.57 -16.36 -11.23
C MET A 104 20.46 -17.22 -12.15
N SER A 105 20.89 -16.67 -13.29
CA SER A 105 22.17 -17.13 -13.85
C SER A 105 23.24 -16.40 -13.05
N ILE A 106 23.84 -17.11 -12.09
CA ILE A 106 25.01 -16.61 -11.37
C ILE A 106 26.16 -16.70 -12.36
N ASP A 107 26.40 -15.62 -13.10
CA ASP A 107 27.59 -15.50 -13.93
C ASP A 107 28.78 -15.41 -12.97
N ALA A 108 29.42 -16.57 -12.77
CA ALA A 108 30.63 -16.71 -11.99
C ALA A 108 31.78 -16.09 -12.76
N THR A 109 31.96 -14.77 -12.67
CA THR A 109 33.28 -14.11 -12.65
C THR A 109 33.12 -12.61 -12.44
N LYS A 110 34.00 -12.04 -11.60
CA LYS A 110 34.24 -10.60 -11.34
C LYS A 110 33.49 -9.97 -10.16
N SER A 111 33.77 -10.44 -8.94
CA SER A 111 33.67 -9.60 -7.74
C SER A 111 35.02 -8.90 -7.51
N VAL A 112 35.10 -7.62 -7.86
CA VAL A 112 36.23 -6.74 -7.54
C VAL A 112 36.13 -6.25 -6.10
N HIS A 113 37.10 -6.67 -5.29
CA HIS A 113 37.68 -6.06 -4.09
C HIS A 113 36.81 -5.19 -3.17
N SER A 114 36.56 -5.71 -1.96
CA SER A 114 36.56 -4.89 -0.74
C SER A 114 37.68 -5.41 0.17
N MET A 115 38.73 -4.60 0.34
CA MET A 115 39.82 -4.88 1.28
C MET A 115 39.41 -4.29 2.64
N ALA A 116 39.21 -5.16 3.63
CA ALA A 116 39.18 -4.77 5.04
C ALA A 116 40.53 -5.17 5.67
N PRO A 117 41.18 -4.30 6.46
CA PRO A 117 42.45 -4.64 7.10
C PRO A 117 42.19 -5.53 8.33
N SER A 118 42.67 -6.77 8.28
CA SER A 118 42.65 -7.69 9.42
C SER A 118 43.81 -7.38 10.36
N SER A 119 43.50 -6.91 11.57
CA SER A 119 44.45 -6.81 12.68
C SER A 119 44.89 -8.21 13.12
N MET A 120 46.15 -8.57 12.91
CA MET A 120 46.78 -9.72 13.54
C MET A 120 47.01 -9.42 15.02
N MET A 121 46.33 -10.14 15.92
CA MET A 121 46.83 -10.34 17.28
C MET A 121 47.36 -11.77 17.35
N ASP A 122 48.69 -11.88 17.40
CA ASP A 122 49.44 -13.12 17.52
C ASP A 122 49.36 -13.61 18.98
N VAL A 123 48.69 -14.75 19.19
CA VAL A 123 48.73 -15.50 20.45
C VAL A 123 49.73 -16.63 20.26
N SER A 124 50.98 -16.37 20.62
CA SER A 124 52.03 -17.37 20.78
C SER A 124 53.17 -16.81 21.63
N ASN A 125 52.93 -16.63 22.94
CA ASN A 125 53.99 -16.73 23.94
C ASN A 125 53.42 -16.89 25.37
N MET A 126 53.19 -18.13 25.79
CA MET A 126 53.23 -18.51 27.21
C MET A 126 54.00 -19.81 27.33
N ILE A 127 55.28 -19.68 27.67
CA ILE A 127 56.08 -20.67 28.41
C ILE A 127 56.39 -20.00 29.75
#